data_AF-A0A3Q9IRT8-F1
#
_entry.id   AF-A0A3Q9IRT8-F1
#
_cell.length_a   1.000
_cell.length_b   1.000
_cell.length_c   1.000
_cell.angle_alpha   90.00
_cell.angle_beta   90.00
_cell.angle_gamma   90.00
#
_symmetry.space_group_name_H-M   'P 1'
#
loop_
_entity.id
_entity.type
_entity.pdbx_description
1 polymer ?
#
loop_
_entity_poly.entity_id
_entity_poly.type
_entity_poly.pdbx_seq_one_letter_code
_entity_poly.pdbx_strand_id
1 'polypeptide(L)'
;MKTYSLYFLLIILFISCSDEDKTLTPSYADINWFELSDSPDELGHMCYEIYKNTNISVFYSDTIGRQFRGIDGYGDSIIHYEIINPQYTIASATSTITYILSYDRNAIRDGIMFLRDKVIPVLSPNTYPRSFLIVENLTLNATSTVANGQREGQVFNGLMTTLVSNISKLSTMSSEDQTRLAKQIASPILQTYLNNTRRDELENFYAVSDNSVTWPADALSTTAYQRLVNSTIPPTNTGYLPYREHWNAYGFLISNPNSPGTLNGGPDVYTKFTTPTQAQDVISFIEAVLTYSETEFQALYENTVGYEFLIEKYRMIKKLLDEVRNNH
;
A
#
# COMPACT_ATOMS: atom_id res chain seq x y z
N MET A 1 7.68 78.74 -32.91
CA MET A 1 7.87 77.36 -33.40
C MET A 1 9.36 77.21 -33.67
N LYS A 2 10.18 76.34 -33.06
CA LYS A 2 9.95 75.03 -32.44
C LYS A 2 11.09 74.82 -31.42
N THR A 3 10.81 74.88 -30.12
CA THR A 3 11.76 74.41 -29.08
C THR A 3 11.08 73.99 -27.77
N TYR A 4 9.78 74.20 -27.62
CA TYR A 4 9.03 73.79 -26.41
C TYR A 4 8.30 72.45 -26.55
N SER A 5 8.40 71.76 -27.70
CA SER A 5 7.69 70.49 -27.93
C SER A 5 8.48 69.24 -27.51
N LEU A 6 9.75 69.38 -27.11
CA LEU A 6 10.60 68.24 -26.73
C LEU A 6 10.79 68.10 -25.21
N TYR A 7 10.41 69.10 -24.41
CA TYR A 7 10.52 69.04 -22.95
C TYR A 7 9.25 68.51 -22.25
N PHE A 8 8.10 68.51 -22.93
CA PHE A 8 6.87 67.95 -22.38
C PHE A 8 6.81 66.40 -22.49
N LEU A 9 7.57 65.81 -23.42
CA LEU A 9 7.64 64.35 -23.60
C LEU A 9 8.62 63.67 -22.61
N LEU A 10 9.51 64.44 -21.97
CA LEU A 10 10.52 63.89 -21.04
C LEU A 10 10.02 63.80 -19.59
N ILE A 11 8.91 64.48 -19.25
CA ILE A 11 8.35 64.50 -17.88
C ILE A 11 7.32 63.36 -17.67
N ILE A 12 6.81 62.77 -18.76
CA ILE A 12 5.83 61.67 -18.68
C ILE A 12 6.51 60.30 -18.46
N LEU A 13 7.84 60.21 -18.59
CA LEU A 13 8.60 58.96 -18.36
C LEU A 13 8.93 58.69 -16.87
N PHE A 14 8.49 59.55 -15.94
CA PHE A 14 8.69 59.35 -14.49
C PHE A 14 7.41 59.04 -13.71
N ILE A 15 6.27 58.82 -14.38
CA ILE A 15 5.12 58.16 -13.75
C ILE A 15 5.32 56.66 -13.91
N SER A 16 6.32 56.13 -13.20
CA SER A 16 6.30 54.73 -12.81
C SER A 16 5.05 54.52 -11.97
N CYS A 17 4.30 53.48 -12.31
CA CYS A 17 3.09 53.07 -11.61
C CYS A 17 3.29 53.12 -10.10
N SER A 18 2.44 53.90 -9.44
CA SER A 18 2.27 53.97 -7.99
C SER A 18 1.89 52.61 -7.43
N ASP A 19 2.57 52.22 -6.34
CA ASP A 19 2.15 51.30 -5.29
C ASP A 19 1.33 50.08 -5.72
N GLU A 20 2.01 49.12 -6.34
CA GLU A 20 1.65 47.72 -6.18
C GLU A 20 2.84 46.95 -5.61
N ASP A 21 3.37 47.44 -4.47
CA ASP A 21 3.85 46.52 -3.43
C ASP A 21 2.61 45.78 -2.90
N LYS A 22 2.00 44.95 -3.77
CA LYS A 22 1.34 43.75 -3.30
C LYS A 22 2.47 43.02 -2.59
N THR A 23 2.54 43.19 -1.27
CA THR A 23 3.25 42.29 -0.37
C THR A 23 3.16 40.93 -1.00
N LEU A 24 4.27 40.45 -1.57
CA LEU A 24 4.34 39.13 -2.16
C LEU A 24 3.98 38.20 -1.01
N THR A 25 2.70 37.81 -0.97
CA THR A 25 2.23 36.89 0.03
C THR A 25 3.00 35.60 -0.24
N PRO A 26 3.57 34.96 0.80
CA PRO A 26 4.30 33.72 0.62
C PRO A 26 3.47 32.80 -0.27
N SER A 27 4.09 32.20 -1.30
CA SER A 27 3.39 31.26 -2.18
C SER A 27 2.86 30.03 -1.41
N TYR A 28 3.36 29.84 -0.19
CA TYR A 28 3.13 28.69 0.67
C TYR A 28 3.42 27.35 -0.01
N ALA A 29 4.26 27.36 -1.05
CA ALA A 29 4.63 26.17 -1.81
C ALA A 29 5.42 25.14 -0.97
N ASP A 30 5.96 25.57 0.18
CA ASP A 30 6.91 24.78 0.99
C ASP A 30 6.30 24.15 2.25
N ILE A 31 4.96 24.14 2.42
CA ILE A 31 4.36 23.49 3.60
C ILE A 31 4.43 21.97 3.46
N ASN A 32 5.20 21.33 4.33
CA ASN A 32 5.19 19.89 4.48
C ASN A 32 4.00 19.46 5.35
N TRP A 33 2.85 19.17 4.73
CA TRP A 33 1.63 18.74 5.43
C TRP A 33 1.74 17.43 6.22
N PHE A 34 2.85 16.69 6.05
CA PHE A 34 3.11 15.46 6.77
C PHE A 34 3.91 15.68 8.06
N GLU A 35 4.51 16.85 8.25
CA GLU A 35 5.18 17.18 9.49
C GLU A 35 4.16 17.43 10.60
N LEU A 36 4.26 16.68 11.71
CA LEU A 36 3.38 16.84 12.85
C LEU A 36 4.04 17.75 13.90
N SER A 37 3.26 18.69 14.42
CA SER A 37 3.60 19.47 15.60
C SER A 37 2.87 18.91 16.82
N ASP A 38 3.44 19.15 18.01
CA ASP A 38 2.80 18.74 19.25
C ASP A 38 1.42 19.41 19.42
N SER A 39 0.48 18.69 20.03
CA SER A 39 -0.91 19.10 20.16
C SER A 39 -1.37 18.96 21.61
N PRO A 40 -2.16 19.91 22.14
CA PRO A 40 -2.78 19.75 23.46
C PRO A 40 -3.86 18.65 23.49
N ASP A 41 -4.32 18.18 22.33
CA ASP A 41 -5.22 17.02 22.21
C ASP A 41 -4.44 15.72 22.44
N GLU A 42 -4.96 14.83 23.30
CA GLU A 42 -4.29 13.55 23.65
C GLU A 42 -3.88 12.73 22.42
N LEU A 43 -4.78 12.56 21.44
CA LEU A 43 -4.50 11.75 20.26
C LEU A 43 -3.49 12.45 19.35
N GLY A 44 -3.60 13.78 19.24
CA GLY A 44 -2.62 14.60 18.53
C GLY A 44 -1.22 14.48 19.12
N HIS A 45 -1.07 14.57 20.45
CA HIS A 45 0.20 14.37 21.15
C HIS A 45 0.77 12.97 20.92
N MET A 46 -0.07 11.92 20.98
CA MET A 46 0.36 10.55 20.70
C MET A 46 0.89 10.39 19.27
N CYS A 47 0.21 10.96 18.27
CA CYS A 47 0.68 10.95 16.88
C CYS A 47 2.00 11.72 16.72
N TYR A 48 2.15 12.87 17.38
CA TYR A 48 3.38 13.65 17.39
C TYR A 48 4.56 12.87 17.98
N GLU A 49 4.38 12.16 19.09
CA GLU A 49 5.45 11.35 19.68
C GLU A 49 5.88 10.19 18.77
N ILE A 50 4.96 9.56 18.03
CA ILE A 50 5.34 8.59 16.98
C ILE A 50 6.18 9.29 15.90
N TYR A 51 5.71 10.42 15.38
CA TYR A 51 6.39 11.18 14.33
C TYR A 51 7.80 11.62 14.76
N LYS A 52 7.95 12.18 15.95
CA LYS A 52 9.24 12.62 16.50
C LYS A 52 10.26 11.49 16.61
N ASN A 53 9.80 10.27 16.95
CA ASN A 53 10.69 9.12 17.17
C ASN A 53 10.98 8.32 15.89
N THR A 54 10.11 8.40 14.88
CA THR A 54 10.17 7.51 13.70
C THR A 54 10.17 8.24 12.36
N ASN A 55 9.84 9.53 12.36
CA ASN A 55 9.50 10.35 11.19
C ASN A 55 8.29 9.82 10.38
N ILE A 56 7.45 8.98 10.99
CA ILE A 56 6.19 8.48 10.39
C ILE A 56 5.02 9.30 10.91
N SER A 57 4.25 9.90 10.01
CA SER A 57 3.02 10.62 10.38
C SER A 57 1.87 9.64 10.58
N VAL A 58 1.13 9.75 11.68
CA VAL A 58 -0.10 8.97 11.90
C VAL A 58 -1.29 9.91 11.89
N PHE A 59 -2.23 9.66 10.97
CA PHE A 59 -3.45 10.44 10.82
C PHE A 59 -4.68 9.61 11.17
N TYR A 60 -5.71 10.27 11.69
CA TYR A 60 -7.06 9.72 11.92
C TYR A 60 -8.15 10.58 11.26
N SER A 61 -7.73 11.51 10.40
CA SER A 61 -8.53 12.35 9.51
C SER A 61 -7.81 12.38 8.16
N ASP A 62 -8.55 12.37 7.06
CA ASP A 62 -7.95 12.53 5.73
C ASP A 62 -7.63 13.99 5.39
N THR A 63 -8.34 14.96 5.99
CA THR A 63 -7.97 16.37 5.94
C THR A 63 -6.85 16.63 6.94
N ILE A 64 -5.64 16.83 6.44
CA ILE A 64 -4.40 16.97 7.23
C ILE A 64 -3.89 18.40 7.31
N GLY A 65 -4.44 19.29 6.49
CA GLY A 65 -4.00 20.68 6.43
C GLY A 65 -5.15 21.62 6.11
N ARG A 66 -5.06 22.84 6.66
CA ARG A 66 -5.96 23.95 6.32
C ARG A 66 -5.14 25.23 6.25
N GLN A 67 -5.33 25.98 5.17
CA GLN A 67 -4.66 27.25 4.97
C GLN A 67 -5.60 28.30 4.39
N PHE A 68 -5.64 29.46 5.02
CA PHE A 68 -6.25 30.64 4.45
C PHE A 68 -5.39 31.19 3.30
N ARG A 69 -6.00 31.40 2.13
CA ARG A 69 -5.34 31.87 0.89
C ARG A 69 -5.87 33.22 0.40
N GLY A 70 -6.52 33.98 1.28
CA GLY A 70 -7.05 35.32 0.98
C GLY A 70 -8.56 35.36 0.91
N ILE A 71 -9.06 36.45 0.35
CA ILE A 71 -10.49 36.74 0.17
C ILE A 71 -10.78 36.82 -1.33
N ASP A 72 -11.89 36.25 -1.78
CA ASP A 72 -12.30 36.31 -3.18
C ASP A 72 -12.93 37.68 -3.56
N GLY A 73 -13.33 37.81 -4.82
CA GLY A 73 -13.95 39.05 -5.32
C GLY A 73 -15.30 39.41 -4.69
N TYR A 74 -15.91 38.50 -3.92
CA TYR A 74 -17.19 38.67 -3.25
C TYR A 74 -17.06 38.91 -1.75
N GLY A 75 -15.84 38.88 -1.20
CA GLY A 75 -15.58 39.05 0.23
C GLY A 75 -15.50 37.74 1.00
N ASP A 76 -15.56 36.58 0.34
CA ASP A 76 -15.53 35.27 0.98
C ASP A 76 -14.11 34.74 1.15
N SER A 77 -13.87 34.00 2.24
CA SER A 77 -12.55 33.41 2.52
C SER A 77 -12.22 32.26 1.57
N ILE A 78 -11.07 32.35 0.91
CA ILE A 78 -10.48 31.25 0.14
C ILE A 78 -9.67 30.39 1.11
N ILE A 79 -10.10 29.14 1.30
CA ILE A 79 -9.43 28.20 2.20
C ILE A 79 -9.01 26.97 1.39
N HIS A 80 -7.72 26.67 1.43
CA HIS A 80 -7.18 25.43 0.92
C HIS A 80 -7.20 24.37 2.02
N TYR A 81 -7.63 23.16 1.65
CA TYR A 81 -7.55 21.98 2.48
C TYR A 81 -6.60 20.99 1.82
N GLU A 82 -5.61 20.52 2.56
CA GLU A 82 -4.80 19.37 2.14
C GLU A 82 -5.52 18.10 2.58
N ILE A 83 -5.89 17.27 1.60
CA ILE A 83 -6.61 16.02 1.82
C ILE A 83 -5.77 14.87 1.29
N ILE A 84 -5.52 13.89 2.16
CA ILE A 84 -4.90 12.63 1.78
C ILE A 84 -5.81 11.94 0.77
N ASN A 85 -5.24 11.62 -0.39
CA ASN A 85 -5.88 10.75 -1.37
C ASN A 85 -5.15 9.40 -1.40
N PRO A 86 -5.65 8.37 -0.67
CA PRO A 86 -5.02 7.06 -0.66
C PRO A 86 -4.95 6.43 -2.06
N GLN A 87 -5.89 6.76 -2.95
CA GLN A 87 -5.98 6.24 -4.32
C GLN A 87 -5.08 6.97 -5.31
N TYR A 88 -4.26 7.92 -4.87
CA TYR A 88 -3.33 8.60 -5.76
C TYR A 88 -2.36 7.59 -6.42
N THR A 89 -2.33 7.61 -7.75
CA THR A 89 -1.46 6.79 -8.59
C THR A 89 -0.94 7.62 -9.76
N ILE A 90 0.31 7.38 -10.16
CA ILE A 90 0.93 8.00 -11.34
C ILE A 90 0.44 7.32 -12.64
N ALA A 91 0.05 6.04 -12.57
CA ALA A 91 -0.52 5.27 -13.67
C ALA A 91 -2.06 5.18 -13.57
N SER A 92 -2.73 4.70 -14.61
CA SER A 92 -4.18 4.43 -14.57
C SER A 92 -4.53 3.41 -13.46
N ALA A 93 -5.42 3.81 -12.54
CA ALA A 93 -5.85 2.97 -11.43
C ALA A 93 -6.64 1.74 -11.94
N THR A 94 -6.13 0.55 -11.68
CA THR A 94 -6.85 -0.72 -11.95
C THR A 94 -7.62 -1.22 -10.74
N SER A 95 -7.53 -0.55 -9.59
CA SER A 95 -8.24 -0.94 -8.37
C SER A 95 -8.73 0.31 -7.67
N THR A 96 -9.94 0.25 -7.13
CA THR A 96 -10.51 1.32 -6.31
C THR A 96 -10.70 0.82 -4.90
N ILE A 97 -10.61 1.75 -3.95
CA ILE A 97 -10.89 1.47 -2.54
C ILE A 97 -11.91 2.49 -2.03
N THR A 98 -12.68 2.06 -1.04
CA THR A 98 -13.54 2.95 -0.27
C THR A 98 -13.16 2.78 1.20
N TYR A 99 -13.17 3.85 1.98
CA TYR A 99 -12.90 3.80 3.41
C TYR A 99 -13.90 4.66 4.18
N ILE A 100 -14.03 4.36 5.47
CA ILE A 100 -14.84 5.12 6.43
C ILE A 100 -13.92 5.57 7.55
N LEU A 101 -13.88 6.88 7.84
CA LEU A 101 -13.15 7.41 8.99
C LEU A 101 -13.85 7.00 10.30
N SER A 102 -13.07 6.73 11.34
CA SER A 102 -13.62 6.56 12.68
C SER A 102 -13.70 7.91 13.39
N TYR A 103 -14.71 8.08 14.23
CA TYR A 103 -14.85 9.21 15.15
C TYR A 103 -14.89 8.76 16.62
N ASP A 104 -14.76 7.45 16.86
CA ASP A 104 -14.62 6.90 18.21
C ASP A 104 -13.19 7.13 18.69
N ARG A 105 -13.02 8.05 19.63
CA ARG A 105 -11.72 8.42 20.18
C ARG A 105 -11.01 7.26 20.87
N ASN A 106 -11.73 6.31 21.46
CA ASN A 106 -11.11 5.15 22.09
C ASN A 106 -10.58 4.18 21.04
N ALA A 107 -11.36 3.91 19.99
CA ALA A 107 -10.91 3.08 18.88
C ALA A 107 -9.71 3.70 18.14
N ILE A 108 -9.71 5.02 17.94
CA ILE A 108 -8.57 5.75 17.37
C ILE A 108 -7.34 5.62 18.29
N ARG A 109 -7.50 5.82 19.60
CA ARG A 109 -6.43 5.67 20.58
C ARG A 109 -5.80 4.28 20.52
N ASP A 110 -6.63 3.24 20.48
CA ASP A 110 -6.20 1.85 20.38
C ASP A 110 -5.49 1.59 19.04
N GLY A 111 -5.98 2.17 17.94
CA GLY A 111 -5.33 2.13 16.63
C GLY A 111 -3.93 2.77 16.64
N ILE A 112 -3.77 3.95 17.25
CA ILE A 112 -2.47 4.63 17.37
C ILE A 112 -1.50 3.80 18.20
N MET A 113 -1.95 3.26 19.34
CA MET A 113 -1.13 2.39 20.18
C MET A 113 -0.74 1.10 19.45
N PHE A 114 -1.67 0.49 18.71
CA PHE A 114 -1.42 -0.70 17.91
C PHE A 114 -0.36 -0.46 16.83
N LEU A 115 -0.43 0.67 16.12
CA LEU A 115 0.61 1.03 15.15
C LEU A 115 1.99 1.15 15.83
N ARG A 116 2.07 1.88 16.95
CA ARG A 116 3.31 2.09 17.71
C ARG A 116 3.91 0.80 18.25
N ASP A 117 3.06 -0.05 18.85
CA ASP A 117 3.52 -1.19 19.66
C ASP A 117 3.63 -2.49 18.88
N LYS A 118 2.93 -2.61 17.73
CA LYS A 118 2.82 -3.87 16.99
C LYS A 118 3.20 -3.75 15.51
N VAL A 119 2.82 -2.68 14.82
CA VAL A 119 3.09 -2.56 13.37
C VAL A 119 4.48 -1.99 13.08
N ILE A 120 4.77 -0.79 13.59
CA ILE A 120 6.06 -0.12 13.37
C ILE A 120 7.25 -1.00 13.81
N PRO A 121 7.19 -1.73 14.94
CA PRO A 121 8.30 -2.60 15.36
C PRO A 121 8.58 -3.80 14.43
N VAL A 122 7.64 -4.18 13.56
CA VAL A 122 7.87 -5.21 12.53
C VAL A 122 8.70 -4.67 11.37
N LEU A 123 8.61 -3.35 11.14
CA LEU A 123 9.32 -2.64 10.08
C LEU A 123 10.74 -2.29 10.51
N SER A 124 11.55 -1.97 9.52
CA SER A 124 12.90 -1.44 9.68
C SER A 124 12.90 0.05 9.31
N PRO A 125 13.71 0.92 9.93
CA PRO A 125 13.78 2.35 9.58
C PRO A 125 13.80 2.67 8.09
N ASN A 126 14.57 1.92 7.29
CA ASN A 126 14.65 2.08 5.83
C ASN A 126 13.37 1.67 5.07
N THR A 127 12.45 0.98 5.73
CA THR A 127 11.17 0.52 5.17
C THR A 127 9.97 1.29 5.72
N TYR A 128 10.19 2.32 6.53
CA TYR A 128 9.10 3.11 7.11
C TYR A 128 8.30 3.79 6.00
N PRO A 129 6.94 3.66 6.01
CA PRO A 129 6.12 4.44 5.10
C PRO A 129 6.15 5.91 5.53
N ARG A 130 5.81 6.80 4.60
CA ARG A 130 5.68 8.24 4.91
C ARG A 130 4.64 8.49 5.99
N SER A 131 3.49 7.81 5.90
CA SER A 131 2.41 7.96 6.85
C SER A 131 1.48 6.77 6.91
N PHE A 132 0.74 6.69 8.02
CA PHE A 132 -0.45 5.88 8.17
C PHE A 132 -1.70 6.77 8.23
N LEU A 133 -2.81 6.30 7.67
CA LEU A 133 -4.14 6.83 7.94
C LEU A 133 -5.00 5.70 8.53
N ILE A 134 -5.38 5.88 9.80
CA ILE A 134 -6.24 4.97 10.54
C ILE A 134 -7.70 5.21 10.12
N VAL A 135 -8.41 4.13 9.80
CA VAL A 135 -9.81 4.15 9.37
C VAL A 135 -10.65 3.11 10.12
N GLU A 136 -11.96 3.33 10.19
CA GLU A 136 -12.90 2.38 10.77
C GLU A 136 -13.01 1.13 9.89
N ASN A 137 -13.29 1.36 8.60
CA ASN A 137 -13.49 0.30 7.62
C ASN A 137 -12.76 0.63 6.32
N LEU A 138 -12.30 -0.41 5.64
CA LEU A 138 -11.70 -0.35 4.32
C LEU A 138 -12.35 -1.44 3.46
N THR A 139 -12.85 -1.04 2.31
CA THR A 139 -13.36 -1.93 1.26
C THR A 139 -12.41 -1.88 0.07
N LEU A 140 -11.89 -3.04 -0.31
CA LEU A 140 -11.07 -3.23 -1.51
C LEU A 140 -11.98 -3.70 -2.65
N ASN A 141 -11.99 -2.99 -3.76
CA ASN A 141 -12.75 -3.36 -4.94
C ASN A 141 -11.84 -4.03 -5.97
N ALA A 142 -12.20 -5.24 -6.42
CA ALA A 142 -11.64 -5.82 -7.63
C ALA A 142 -12.16 -5.06 -8.87
N THR A 143 -11.42 -5.13 -9.98
CA THR A 143 -11.78 -4.57 -11.29
C THR A 143 -13.22 -4.92 -11.72
N SER A 144 -13.82 -4.08 -12.56
CA SER A 144 -15.21 -4.09 -13.06
C SER A 144 -15.71 -5.37 -13.77
N THR A 145 -14.91 -6.44 -13.85
CA THR A 145 -15.28 -7.72 -14.48
C THR A 145 -15.95 -8.71 -13.55
N VAL A 146 -16.02 -8.43 -12.24
CA VAL A 146 -16.70 -9.29 -11.25
C VAL A 146 -17.77 -8.49 -10.52
N ALA A 147 -19.04 -8.88 -10.72
CA ALA A 147 -20.21 -8.21 -10.15
C ALA A 147 -20.26 -8.19 -8.60
N ASN A 148 -19.38 -8.93 -7.91
CA ASN A 148 -19.30 -9.03 -6.45
C ASN A 148 -17.84 -8.96 -5.94
N GLY A 149 -16.99 -8.13 -6.56
CA GLY A 149 -15.54 -8.05 -6.27
C GLY A 149 -15.12 -7.24 -5.04
N GLN A 150 -16.06 -6.85 -4.17
CA GLN A 150 -15.76 -6.06 -2.98
C GLN A 150 -15.44 -6.97 -1.81
N ARG A 151 -14.38 -6.66 -1.06
CA ARG A 151 -14.11 -7.30 0.23
C ARG A 151 -13.65 -6.30 1.26
N GLU A 152 -13.88 -6.63 2.52
CA GLU A 152 -13.24 -5.93 3.63
C GLU A 152 -11.72 -6.16 3.56
N GLY A 153 -10.95 -5.07 3.61
CA GLY A 153 -9.50 -5.08 3.62
C GLY A 153 -8.96 -4.59 4.96
N GLN A 154 -7.78 -5.08 5.34
CA GLN A 154 -7.07 -4.66 6.56
C GLN A 154 -6.10 -3.51 6.32
N VAL A 155 -5.54 -3.48 5.12
CA VAL A 155 -4.49 -2.56 4.72
C VAL A 155 -4.64 -2.22 3.25
N PHE A 156 -4.36 -0.98 2.90
CA PHE A 156 -4.12 -0.57 1.54
C PHE A 156 -2.88 0.32 1.50
N ASN A 157 -1.85 -0.14 0.79
CA ASN A 157 -0.59 0.59 0.68
C ASN A 157 -0.62 1.49 -0.57
N GLY A 158 -0.94 2.77 -0.39
CA GLY A 158 -0.94 3.78 -1.45
C GLY A 158 0.38 4.56 -1.50
N LEU A 159 0.58 5.33 -2.57
CA LEU A 159 1.78 6.18 -2.72
C LEU A 159 1.81 7.31 -1.69
N MET A 160 0.65 7.85 -1.32
CA MET A 160 0.55 8.98 -0.40
C MET A 160 0.50 8.54 1.08
N THR A 161 -0.14 7.41 1.37
CA THR A 161 -0.31 6.89 2.74
C THR A 161 -0.59 5.38 2.73
N THR A 162 -0.33 4.72 3.85
CA THR A 162 -0.83 3.37 4.13
C THR A 162 -2.12 3.46 4.95
N LEU A 163 -3.24 2.97 4.43
CA LEU A 163 -4.49 2.83 5.18
C LEU A 163 -4.43 1.61 6.10
N VAL A 164 -4.90 1.77 7.34
CA VAL A 164 -5.04 0.68 8.32
C VAL A 164 -6.44 0.70 8.89
N SER A 165 -7.19 -0.39 8.72
CA SER A 165 -8.58 -0.51 9.11
C SER A 165 -8.79 -1.39 10.34
N ASN A 166 -10.06 -1.62 10.72
CA ASN A 166 -10.47 -2.54 11.78
C ASN A 166 -10.02 -2.16 13.20
N ILE A 167 -9.83 -0.85 13.42
CA ILE A 167 -9.45 -0.33 14.73
C ILE A 167 -10.48 -0.59 15.83
N SER A 168 -11.77 -0.58 15.51
CA SER A 168 -12.83 -0.87 16.48
C SER A 168 -12.82 -2.32 16.96
N LYS A 169 -12.27 -3.24 16.16
CA LYS A 169 -12.16 -4.66 16.49
C LYS A 169 -10.94 -4.97 17.37
N LEU A 170 -9.93 -4.08 17.41
CA LEU A 170 -8.68 -4.29 18.14
C LEU A 170 -8.89 -4.59 19.62
N SER A 171 -9.82 -3.88 20.28
CA SER A 171 -10.13 -4.04 21.71
C SER A 171 -10.65 -5.44 22.07
N THR A 172 -11.20 -6.16 21.08
CA THR A 172 -11.73 -7.52 21.24
C THR A 172 -10.81 -8.61 20.71
N MET A 173 -9.72 -8.24 20.02
CA MET A 173 -8.76 -9.18 19.48
C MET A 173 -7.83 -9.71 20.58
N SER A 174 -7.45 -10.98 20.47
CA SER A 174 -6.37 -11.53 21.30
C SER A 174 -5.03 -10.85 20.94
N SER A 175 -4.05 -10.90 21.84
CA SER A 175 -2.72 -10.36 21.55
C SER A 175 -2.04 -11.08 20.37
N GLU A 176 -2.34 -12.37 20.19
CA GLU A 176 -1.89 -13.17 19.06
C GLU A 176 -2.52 -12.69 17.75
N ASP A 177 -3.83 -12.46 17.74
CA ASP A 177 -4.55 -11.93 16.56
C ASP A 177 -4.09 -10.53 16.19
N GLN A 178 -3.85 -9.65 17.17
CA GLN A 178 -3.25 -8.34 16.90
C GLN A 178 -1.86 -8.48 16.29
N THR A 179 -1.04 -9.41 16.80
CA THR A 179 0.30 -9.65 16.28
C THR A 179 0.25 -10.18 14.84
N ARG A 180 -0.72 -11.05 14.53
CA ARG A 180 -0.98 -11.52 13.16
C ARG A 180 -1.43 -10.38 12.24
N LEU A 181 -2.38 -9.56 12.68
CA LEU A 181 -2.84 -8.39 11.94
C LEU A 181 -1.69 -7.40 11.66
N ALA A 182 -0.78 -7.21 12.61
CA ALA A 182 0.36 -6.33 12.43
C ALA A 182 1.30 -6.81 11.31
N LYS A 183 1.55 -8.12 11.23
CA LYS A 183 2.33 -8.73 10.14
C LYS A 183 1.61 -8.58 8.80
N GLN A 184 0.29 -8.71 8.77
CA GLN A 184 -0.53 -8.49 7.56
C GLN A 184 -0.44 -7.05 7.07
N ILE A 185 -0.41 -6.07 7.97
CA ILE A 185 -0.25 -4.65 7.62
C ILE A 185 1.18 -4.34 7.16
N ALA A 186 2.19 -4.91 7.81
CA ALA A 186 3.59 -4.69 7.47
C ALA A 186 3.99 -5.31 6.11
N SER A 187 3.38 -6.44 5.73
CA SER A 187 3.81 -7.22 4.57
C SER A 187 3.71 -6.46 3.23
N PRO A 188 2.63 -5.73 2.90
CA PRO A 188 2.57 -4.89 1.70
C PRO A 188 3.57 -3.74 1.68
N ILE A 189 3.90 -3.18 2.85
CA ILE A 189 4.90 -2.11 2.97
C ILE A 189 6.29 -2.66 2.62
N LEU A 190 6.65 -3.80 3.22
CA LEU A 190 7.89 -4.52 2.94
C LEU A 190 7.95 -4.99 1.48
N GLN A 191 6.85 -5.48 0.92
CA GLN A 191 6.80 -5.86 -0.49
C GLN A 191 7.07 -4.67 -1.41
N THR A 192 6.50 -3.50 -1.11
CA THR A 192 6.74 -2.28 -1.90
C THR A 192 8.21 -1.88 -1.82
N TYR A 193 8.82 -1.94 -0.64
CA TYR A 193 10.24 -1.69 -0.46
C TYR A 193 11.10 -2.66 -1.28
N LEU A 194 10.86 -3.97 -1.18
CA LEU A 194 11.61 -4.99 -1.93
C LEU A 194 11.43 -4.81 -3.44
N ASN A 195 10.22 -4.54 -3.92
CA ASN A 195 9.96 -4.29 -5.34
C ASN A 195 10.76 -3.10 -5.89
N ASN A 196 11.00 -2.08 -5.06
CA ASN A 196 11.72 -0.88 -5.47
C ASN A 196 13.25 -0.99 -5.32
N THR A 197 13.74 -1.91 -4.48
CA THR A 197 15.17 -1.96 -4.09
C THR A 197 15.88 -3.29 -4.39
N ARG A 198 15.11 -4.36 -4.64
CA ARG A 198 15.56 -5.76 -4.80
C ARG A 198 14.87 -6.45 -5.98
N ARG A 199 14.61 -5.69 -7.06
CA ARG A 199 13.80 -6.15 -8.18
C ARG A 199 14.41 -7.36 -8.88
N ASP A 200 15.72 -7.34 -9.12
CA ASP A 200 16.42 -8.44 -9.81
C ASP A 200 16.39 -9.74 -9.00
N GLU A 201 16.48 -9.65 -7.67
CA GLU A 201 16.32 -10.79 -6.77
C GLU A 201 14.89 -11.33 -6.78
N LEU A 202 13.89 -10.46 -6.88
CA LEU A 202 12.49 -10.87 -7.01
C LEU A 202 12.20 -11.55 -8.36
N GLU A 203 12.89 -11.20 -9.45
CA GLU A 203 12.75 -11.93 -10.72
C GLU A 203 13.14 -13.41 -10.57
N ASN A 204 14.16 -13.73 -9.77
CA ASN A 204 14.51 -15.12 -9.46
C ASN A 204 13.42 -15.81 -8.63
N PHE A 205 12.82 -15.09 -7.67
CA PHE A 205 11.68 -15.60 -6.90
C PHE A 205 10.46 -15.89 -7.79
N TYR A 206 10.17 -15.05 -8.78
CA TYR A 206 9.09 -15.27 -9.74
C TYR A 206 9.37 -16.45 -10.66
N ALA A 207 10.62 -16.61 -11.08
CA ALA A 207 11.05 -17.72 -11.93
C ALA A 207 10.80 -19.09 -11.30
N VAL A 208 10.84 -19.23 -9.96
CA VAL A 208 10.53 -20.51 -9.29
C VAL A 208 9.13 -21.01 -9.67
N SER A 209 8.13 -20.12 -9.63
CA SER A 209 6.75 -20.47 -10.00
C SER A 209 6.60 -20.68 -11.50
N ASP A 210 7.25 -19.86 -12.33
CA ASP A 210 7.21 -20.03 -13.80
C ASP A 210 7.83 -21.37 -14.23
N ASN A 211 8.92 -21.80 -13.57
CA ASN A 211 9.64 -23.04 -13.82
C ASN A 211 8.92 -24.28 -13.25
N SER A 212 7.94 -24.11 -12.36
CA SER A 212 7.11 -25.21 -11.86
C SER A 212 6.17 -25.79 -12.93
N VAL A 213 6.03 -25.09 -14.07
CA VAL A 213 5.11 -25.38 -15.17
C VAL A 213 5.88 -25.83 -16.40
N THR A 214 5.49 -26.96 -16.98
CA THR A 214 5.89 -27.31 -18.35
C THR A 214 4.94 -26.65 -19.33
N TRP A 215 5.44 -25.64 -20.04
CA TRP A 215 4.66 -24.88 -21.01
C TRP A 215 4.59 -25.62 -22.36
N PRO A 216 3.44 -25.57 -23.07
CA PRO A 216 3.36 -26.00 -24.47
C PRO A 216 4.38 -25.24 -25.34
N ALA A 217 4.91 -25.89 -26.38
CA ALA A 217 5.99 -25.34 -27.21
C ALA A 217 5.61 -24.03 -27.95
N ASP A 218 4.33 -23.75 -28.11
CA ASP A 218 3.77 -22.54 -28.72
C ASP A 218 3.42 -21.44 -27.70
N ALA A 219 3.57 -21.70 -26.40
CA ALA A 219 3.30 -20.75 -25.31
C ALA A 219 4.51 -19.84 -25.02
N LEU A 220 4.86 -18.98 -25.97
CA LEU A 220 5.97 -18.02 -25.81
C LEU A 220 5.68 -16.99 -24.68
N SER A 221 6.62 -16.81 -23.75
CA SER A 221 6.62 -15.82 -22.65
C SER A 221 5.41 -15.88 -21.70
N THR A 222 5.07 -17.07 -21.23
CA THR A 222 3.95 -17.24 -20.31
C THR A 222 4.44 -17.32 -18.87
N THR A 223 3.90 -16.41 -18.07
CA THR A 223 4.09 -16.38 -16.62
C THR A 223 2.98 -17.18 -15.93
N ALA A 224 3.31 -17.87 -14.84
CA ALA A 224 2.39 -18.59 -13.97
C ALA A 224 1.51 -17.63 -13.14
N TYR A 225 1.81 -16.34 -13.13
CA TYR A 225 1.07 -15.31 -12.39
C TYR A 225 -0.21 -14.87 -13.12
N GLN A 226 -1.28 -14.62 -12.36
CA GLN A 226 -2.59 -14.18 -12.85
C GLN A 226 -3.22 -15.07 -13.94
N ARG A 227 -2.99 -16.39 -13.87
CA ARG A 227 -3.51 -17.38 -14.81
C ARG A 227 -4.67 -18.15 -14.22
N LEU A 228 -5.64 -18.48 -15.07
CA LEU A 228 -6.75 -19.32 -14.70
C LEU A 228 -6.34 -20.80 -14.78
N VAL A 229 -6.61 -21.53 -13.70
CA VAL A 229 -6.49 -22.99 -13.62
C VAL A 229 -7.91 -23.56 -13.65
N ASN A 230 -8.18 -24.55 -14.50
CA ASN A 230 -9.50 -25.16 -14.62
C ASN A 230 -9.40 -26.63 -15.05
N SER A 231 -10.00 -27.53 -14.25
CA SER A 231 -10.03 -28.99 -14.49
C SER A 231 -10.71 -29.42 -15.79
N THR A 232 -11.59 -28.58 -16.34
CA THR A 232 -12.42 -28.91 -17.52
C THR A 232 -11.90 -28.33 -18.83
N ILE A 233 -10.85 -27.50 -18.79
CA ILE A 233 -10.31 -26.81 -19.95
C ILE A 233 -8.87 -27.31 -20.20
N PRO A 234 -8.58 -27.98 -21.32
CA PRO A 234 -7.22 -28.38 -21.64
C PRO A 234 -6.32 -27.14 -21.85
N PRO A 235 -5.01 -27.22 -21.57
CA PRO A 235 -4.07 -26.09 -21.66
C PRO A 235 -3.73 -25.67 -23.10
N THR A 236 -4.65 -25.85 -24.05
CA THR A 236 -4.49 -25.53 -25.47
C THR A 236 -4.72 -24.04 -25.79
N ASN A 237 -5.10 -23.25 -24.79
CA ASN A 237 -5.35 -21.82 -24.90
C ASN A 237 -4.28 -21.06 -24.09
N THR A 238 -3.66 -20.04 -24.69
CA THR A 238 -2.57 -19.19 -24.12
C THR A 238 -2.91 -18.44 -22.81
N GLY A 239 -4.11 -18.62 -22.28
CA GLY A 239 -4.62 -18.00 -21.05
C GLY A 239 -4.63 -18.90 -19.80
N TYR A 240 -4.40 -20.21 -19.92
CA TYR A 240 -4.60 -21.19 -18.84
C TYR A 240 -3.32 -21.93 -18.47
N LEU A 241 -3.22 -22.32 -17.19
CA LEU A 241 -2.19 -23.24 -16.73
C LEU A 241 -2.65 -24.70 -16.85
N PRO A 242 -1.73 -25.66 -17.07
CA PRO A 242 -2.03 -27.09 -16.95
C PRO A 242 -2.59 -27.39 -15.57
N TYR A 243 -3.75 -28.06 -15.50
CA TYR A 243 -4.47 -28.27 -14.24
C TYR A 243 -3.65 -29.04 -13.19
N ARG A 244 -3.62 -28.50 -11.98
CA ARG A 244 -3.23 -29.16 -10.73
C ARG A 244 -4.25 -28.76 -9.66
N GLU A 245 -4.53 -29.67 -8.73
CA GLU A 245 -5.66 -29.55 -7.80
C GLU A 245 -5.51 -28.41 -6.77
N HIS A 246 -4.28 -27.93 -6.56
CA HIS A 246 -3.96 -26.91 -5.56
C HIS A 246 -2.86 -25.96 -6.05
N TRP A 247 -2.91 -24.69 -5.63
CA TRP A 247 -1.96 -23.66 -6.05
C TRP A 247 -0.52 -23.88 -5.53
N ASN A 248 -0.37 -24.59 -4.41
CA ASN A 248 0.95 -24.98 -3.87
C ASN A 248 1.79 -25.75 -4.89
N ALA A 249 1.14 -26.52 -5.76
CA ALA A 249 1.82 -27.24 -6.82
C ALA A 249 2.50 -26.32 -7.86
N TYR A 250 2.21 -25.02 -7.85
CA TYR A 250 2.88 -24.01 -8.68
C TYR A 250 3.80 -23.07 -7.86
N GLY A 251 4.10 -23.44 -6.61
CA GLY A 251 4.94 -22.65 -5.71
C GLY A 251 4.26 -21.40 -5.12
N PHE A 252 2.93 -21.37 -5.02
CA PHE A 252 2.20 -20.28 -4.37
C PHE A 252 1.71 -20.70 -2.98
N LEU A 253 1.64 -19.77 -2.02
CA LEU A 253 0.98 -20.02 -0.72
C LEU A 253 -0.52 -19.71 -0.74
N ILE A 254 -0.96 -18.90 -1.70
CA ILE A 254 -2.34 -18.44 -1.84
C ILE A 254 -2.79 -18.54 -3.31
N SER A 255 -4.11 -18.66 -3.51
CA SER A 255 -4.73 -18.26 -4.78
C SER A 255 -5.03 -16.76 -4.78
N ASN A 256 -5.39 -16.21 -5.94
CA ASN A 256 -5.78 -14.81 -6.05
C ASN A 256 -7.04 -14.51 -5.21
N PRO A 257 -6.94 -13.67 -4.16
CA PRO A 257 -8.06 -13.39 -3.26
C PRO A 257 -9.17 -12.57 -3.95
N ASN A 258 -8.92 -11.97 -5.12
CA ASN A 258 -9.94 -11.28 -5.91
C ASN A 258 -10.78 -12.24 -6.77
N SER A 259 -10.36 -13.50 -6.91
CA SER A 259 -10.99 -14.51 -7.75
C SER A 259 -10.99 -15.84 -7.01
N PRO A 260 -11.85 -16.00 -5.98
CA PRO A 260 -11.87 -17.19 -5.15
C PRO A 260 -12.17 -18.43 -6.00
N GLY A 261 -11.43 -19.51 -5.72
CA GLY A 261 -11.57 -20.77 -6.44
C GLY A 261 -12.86 -21.52 -6.12
N THR A 262 -13.19 -22.51 -6.93
CA THR A 262 -14.31 -23.44 -6.72
C THR A 262 -13.77 -24.77 -6.20
N LEU A 263 -14.25 -25.20 -5.02
CA LEU A 263 -13.84 -26.48 -4.41
C LEU A 263 -14.49 -27.67 -5.11
N ASN A 264 -13.80 -28.81 -5.09
CA ASN A 264 -14.23 -30.10 -5.64
C ASN A 264 -14.70 -31.08 -4.55
N GLY A 265 -15.61 -30.64 -3.68
CA GLY A 265 -16.23 -31.48 -2.64
C GLY A 265 -15.33 -31.96 -1.50
N GLY A 266 -14.00 -31.94 -1.64
CA GLY A 266 -13.00 -32.18 -0.59
C GLY A 266 -12.35 -30.89 -0.06
N PRO A 267 -11.73 -30.93 1.13
CA PRO A 267 -10.93 -29.81 1.64
C PRO A 267 -9.73 -29.58 0.73
N ASP A 268 -9.48 -28.33 0.35
CA ASP A 268 -8.31 -27.90 -0.43
C ASP A 268 -8.10 -28.57 -1.80
N VAL A 269 -9.17 -29.13 -2.39
CA VAL A 269 -9.16 -29.62 -3.77
C VAL A 269 -9.97 -28.64 -4.62
N TYR A 270 -9.35 -27.98 -5.60
CA TYR A 270 -10.01 -26.97 -6.42
C TYR A 270 -10.25 -27.45 -7.85
N THR A 271 -11.48 -27.30 -8.34
CA THR A 271 -11.80 -27.49 -9.77
C THR A 271 -11.39 -26.31 -10.62
N LYS A 272 -11.30 -25.11 -10.02
CA LYS A 272 -10.98 -23.85 -10.70
C LYS A 272 -10.40 -22.84 -9.71
N PHE A 273 -9.36 -22.10 -10.09
CA PHE A 273 -8.84 -20.94 -9.33
C PHE A 273 -7.96 -20.06 -10.21
N THR A 274 -7.68 -18.84 -9.77
CA THR A 274 -6.73 -17.94 -10.43
C THR A 274 -5.46 -17.84 -9.59
N THR A 275 -4.28 -17.97 -10.19
CA THR A 275 -2.99 -17.77 -9.50
C THR A 275 -2.77 -16.31 -9.10
N PRO A 276 -1.98 -16.03 -8.05
CA PRO A 276 -1.83 -14.68 -7.52
C PRO A 276 -1.13 -13.73 -8.50
N THR A 277 -1.18 -12.43 -8.21
CA THR A 277 -0.24 -11.44 -8.78
C THR A 277 1.15 -11.61 -8.16
N GLN A 278 2.19 -11.11 -8.83
CA GLN A 278 3.56 -11.09 -8.27
C GLN A 278 3.62 -10.42 -6.90
N ALA A 279 2.91 -9.31 -6.71
CA ALA A 279 2.84 -8.61 -5.43
C ALA A 279 2.15 -9.45 -4.35
N GLN A 280 1.02 -10.08 -4.67
CA GLN A 280 0.27 -10.94 -3.74
C GLN A 280 1.12 -12.13 -3.28
N ASP A 281 1.88 -12.72 -4.18
CA ASP A 281 2.77 -13.84 -3.89
C ASP A 281 3.90 -13.44 -2.94
N VAL A 282 4.62 -12.35 -3.24
CA VAL A 282 5.66 -11.82 -2.34
C VAL A 282 5.09 -11.47 -0.96
N ILE A 283 3.93 -10.80 -0.91
CA ILE A 283 3.25 -10.48 0.36
C ILE A 283 2.99 -11.75 1.18
N SER A 284 2.49 -12.82 0.55
CA SER A 284 2.18 -14.07 1.25
C SER A 284 3.43 -14.73 1.86
N PHE A 285 4.56 -14.69 1.14
CA PHE A 285 5.82 -15.23 1.66
C PHE A 285 6.47 -14.31 2.71
N ILE A 286 6.30 -12.99 2.62
CA ILE A 286 6.71 -12.07 3.71
C ILE A 286 5.92 -12.39 4.97
N GLU A 287 4.59 -12.53 4.88
CA GLU A 287 3.75 -12.90 6.03
C GLU A 287 4.17 -14.24 6.62
N ALA A 288 4.48 -15.24 5.79
CA ALA A 288 4.98 -16.54 6.23
C ALA A 288 6.32 -16.43 6.98
N VAL A 289 7.30 -15.66 6.46
CA VAL A 289 8.60 -15.44 7.11
C VAL A 289 8.46 -14.66 8.43
N LEU A 290 7.53 -13.71 8.50
CA LEU A 290 7.24 -12.99 9.73
C LEU A 290 6.53 -13.86 10.78
N THR A 291 5.88 -14.93 10.34
CA THR A 291 5.03 -15.77 11.20
C THR A 291 5.74 -17.02 11.70
N TYR A 292 6.44 -17.72 10.82
CA TYR A 292 7.04 -19.02 11.07
C TYR A 292 8.55 -18.93 10.99
N SER A 293 9.24 -19.63 11.88
CA SER A 293 10.61 -20.06 11.64
C SER A 293 10.66 -21.01 10.44
N GLU A 294 11.87 -21.22 9.89
CA GLU A 294 12.03 -22.12 8.77
C GLU A 294 11.61 -23.56 9.13
N THR A 295 11.95 -24.03 10.34
CA THR A 295 11.56 -25.36 10.82
C THR A 295 10.04 -25.51 10.95
N GLU A 296 9.34 -24.50 11.46
CA GLU A 296 7.89 -24.49 11.54
C GLU A 296 7.26 -24.48 10.14
N PHE A 297 7.79 -23.67 9.22
CA PHE A 297 7.33 -23.65 7.84
C PHE A 297 7.52 -25.01 7.14
N GLN A 298 8.67 -25.66 7.35
CA GLN A 298 8.92 -27.00 6.82
C GLN A 298 7.91 -28.01 7.36
N ALA A 299 7.69 -28.04 8.68
CA ALA A 299 6.72 -28.93 9.31
C ALA A 299 5.28 -28.74 8.78
N LEU A 300 4.92 -27.50 8.40
CA LEU A 300 3.61 -27.20 7.81
C LEU A 300 3.45 -27.71 6.38
N TYR A 301 4.53 -27.67 5.57
CA TYR A 301 4.43 -27.88 4.13
C TYR A 301 5.16 -29.11 3.58
N GLU A 302 5.97 -29.83 4.37
CA GLU A 302 6.84 -30.93 3.90
C GLU A 302 6.09 -32.04 3.14
N ASN A 303 4.83 -32.30 3.48
CA ASN A 303 3.99 -33.32 2.85
C ASN A 303 3.08 -32.76 1.74
N THR A 304 3.27 -31.48 1.37
CA THR A 304 2.45 -30.80 0.37
C THR A 304 3.08 -30.88 -1.02
N VAL A 305 2.26 -31.09 -2.05
CA VAL A 305 2.71 -31.02 -3.44
C VAL A 305 3.27 -29.62 -3.76
N GLY A 306 4.47 -29.58 -4.33
CA GLY A 306 5.19 -28.34 -4.65
C GLY A 306 5.98 -27.76 -3.48
N TYR A 307 6.16 -28.52 -2.39
CA TYR A 307 6.96 -28.12 -1.23
C TYR A 307 8.34 -27.60 -1.61
N GLU A 308 9.01 -28.22 -2.57
CA GLU A 308 10.32 -27.81 -3.08
C GLU A 308 10.33 -26.35 -3.54
N PHE A 309 9.27 -25.90 -4.22
CA PHE A 309 9.11 -24.52 -4.67
C PHE A 309 8.80 -23.59 -3.49
N LEU A 310 7.95 -24.04 -2.56
CA LEU A 310 7.54 -23.25 -1.40
C LEU A 310 8.73 -22.96 -0.48
N ILE A 311 9.52 -23.97 -0.13
CA ILE A 311 10.67 -23.77 0.77
C ILE A 311 11.78 -22.94 0.11
N GLU A 312 11.97 -23.09 -1.20
CA GLU A 312 12.91 -22.26 -1.97
C GLU A 312 12.51 -20.78 -1.89
N LYS A 313 11.26 -20.46 -2.22
CA LYS A 313 10.73 -19.09 -2.18
C LYS A 313 10.71 -18.49 -0.77
N TYR A 314 10.36 -19.30 0.23
CA TYR A 314 10.45 -18.89 1.64
C TYR A 314 11.88 -18.46 2.00
N ARG A 315 12.89 -19.26 1.64
CA ARG A 315 14.29 -18.94 1.91
C ARG A 315 14.78 -17.70 1.17
N MET A 316 14.35 -17.50 -0.08
CA MET A 316 14.64 -16.28 -0.84
C MET A 316 14.12 -15.03 -0.13
N ILE A 317 12.84 -15.02 0.27
CA ILE A 317 12.26 -13.87 0.98
C ILE A 317 12.88 -13.68 2.36
N LYS A 318 13.13 -14.76 3.10
CA LYS A 318 13.81 -14.71 4.40
C LYS A 318 15.17 -14.04 4.29
N LYS A 319 15.99 -14.44 3.32
CA LYS A 319 17.28 -13.81 3.05
C LYS A 319 17.14 -12.31 2.79
N LEU A 320 16.21 -11.92 1.91
CA LEU A 320 16.00 -10.50 1.59
C LEU A 320 15.58 -9.69 2.82
N LEU A 321 14.67 -10.22 3.66
CA LEU A 321 14.23 -9.52 4.87
C LEU A 321 15.33 -9.45 5.94
N ASP A 322 16.17 -10.47 6.09
CA ASP A 322 17.31 -10.45 6.99
C ASP A 322 18.35 -9.40 6.54
N GLU A 323 18.60 -9.27 5.24
CA GLU A 323 19.47 -8.21 4.69
C GLU A 323 18.89 -6.80 4.93
N VAL A 324 17.58 -6.63 4.80
CA VAL A 324 16.91 -5.35 5.11
C VAL A 324 17.07 -4.97 6.59
N ARG A 325 16.99 -5.95 7.50
CA ARG A 325 17.15 -5.75 8.94
C ARG A 325 18.61 -5.48 9.36
N ASN A 326 19.57 -5.93 8.58
CA ASN A 326 21.00 -5.80 8.92
C ASN A 326 21.68 -4.56 8.32
N ASN A 327 20.99 -3.80 7.47
CA ASN A 327 21.50 -2.57 6.84
C ASN A 327 21.19 -1.29 7.65
N HIS A 328 21.20 -1.38 8.99
CA HIS A 328 20.98 -0.25 9.91
C HIS A 328 22.28 0.37 10.42
#